data_AF-A0AAW1LUV8-F1
#
_entry.id   AF-A0AAW1LUV8-F1
#
_cell.length_a   1.000
_cell.length_b   1.000
_cell.length_c   1.000
_cell.angle_alpha   90.00
_cell.angle_beta   90.00
_cell.angle_gamma   90.00
#
_symmetry.space_group_name_H-M   'P 1'
#
loop_
_entity.id
_entity.type
_entity.pdbx_description
1 polymer ?
#
loop_
_entity_poly.entity_id
_entity_poly.type
_entity_poly.pdbx_seq_one_letter_code
_entity_poly.pdbx_strand_id
1 'polypeptide(L)'
;MKHQLENGCFDPGHHVFHELGGLSSGNGTTALTAYVLISLLESHADINETIRTNAKYCIRGLHQPDKYTLAISTYALYLVEWYSLANRNLEKLLELATKDGDLLWWSQPDLSPSINIEMTSYVLMSLLHRNSTQNLYHANSIVKWLHSKLSSRGGFTTTQDTSVALDALSRYASLIYNEQTQVNITASSQSQTEIITILKNDHMKMKQIDFEDIPAKIKIIANGEGCVLAQAVMTYNSYNFNSTEEFRLAVDVEPVSTIDKCSVAIISPCVAYTGPGHSNMAVLEVTMPSGYEPDRDSLFELANKDNTRVKKFEELANRVVLYFTELTNEPVCVPFNINENVFVENIINTTIKLYDYYKPELSVIKSYKVNTCESNVIAPIPALPGTILKNSTFFEGDEEPIPTRHKRRTTFLDRFYNTDIDLDLPDGLEGNMPVYVVPDKAIKTGNLTSRMQSSFRDYVDNNVSDLDKSTGLEGNMVGYAGFEIISTNVTYS
;
A
#
# COMPACT_ATOMS: atom_id res chain seq x y z
N MET A 1 7.56 -20.14 23.68
CA MET A 1 7.53 -20.73 25.05
C MET A 1 8.90 -20.84 25.71
N LYS A 2 9.90 -21.58 25.16
CA LYS A 2 11.21 -21.76 25.83
C LYS A 2 12.08 -20.49 26.01
N HIS A 3 11.78 -19.42 25.27
CA HIS A 3 12.51 -18.13 25.31
C HIS A 3 11.78 -17.07 26.17
N GLN A 4 11.12 -17.49 27.26
CA GLN A 4 10.58 -16.55 28.25
C GLN A 4 11.63 -16.29 29.32
N LEU A 5 11.93 -15.02 29.56
CA LEU A 5 12.87 -14.54 30.56
C LEU A 5 12.27 -14.61 31.98
N GLU A 6 13.12 -14.47 33.00
CA GLU A 6 12.70 -14.51 34.42
C GLU A 6 11.74 -13.36 34.80
N ASN A 7 11.81 -12.22 34.10
CA ASN A 7 10.86 -11.11 34.23
C ASN A 7 9.51 -11.37 33.52
N GLY A 8 9.35 -12.54 32.89
CA GLY A 8 8.16 -12.97 32.16
C GLY A 8 8.05 -12.45 30.73
N CYS A 9 8.96 -11.60 30.27
CA CYS A 9 8.99 -11.12 28.89
C CYS A 9 9.54 -12.19 27.95
N PHE A 10 9.16 -12.15 26.67
CA PHE A 10 9.80 -12.94 25.63
C PHE A 10 11.05 -12.23 25.12
N ASP A 11 12.14 -12.97 25.00
CA ASP A 11 13.37 -12.53 24.36
C ASP A 11 13.21 -12.63 22.82
N PRO A 12 13.51 -11.57 22.04
CA PRO A 12 13.61 -11.66 20.58
C PRO A 12 14.64 -12.70 20.10
N GLY A 13 15.69 -12.97 20.88
CA GLY A 13 16.75 -13.91 20.51
C GLY A 13 17.75 -13.29 19.53
N HIS A 14 17.59 -13.56 18.23
CA HIS A 14 18.47 -13.02 17.17
C HIS A 14 17.69 -12.06 16.24
N HIS A 15 18.44 -11.27 15.45
CA HIS A 15 18.01 -10.17 14.57
C HIS A 15 16.48 -10.09 14.31
N VAL A 16 15.87 -9.01 14.82
CA VAL A 16 14.43 -8.76 14.70
C VAL A 16 14.16 -8.04 13.39
N PHE A 17 13.58 -8.75 12.42
CA PHE A 17 13.30 -8.19 11.09
C PHE A 17 12.34 -6.99 11.08
N HIS A 18 11.46 -6.90 12.09
CA HIS A 18 10.48 -5.84 12.22
C HIS A 18 10.55 -5.23 13.63
N GLU A 19 11.11 -4.04 13.74
CA GLU A 19 11.00 -3.22 14.94
C GLU A 19 9.52 -2.88 15.22
N LEU A 20 8.89 -3.62 16.15
CA LEU A 20 7.50 -3.49 16.59
C LEU A 20 7.22 -2.13 17.28
N GLY A 21 7.36 -1.01 16.57
CA GLY A 21 7.09 0.38 16.98
C GLY A 21 7.87 0.92 18.20
N GLY A 22 8.49 0.06 19.00
CA GLY A 22 9.07 0.37 20.30
C GLY A 22 10.46 0.96 20.20
N LEU A 23 10.55 2.29 20.26
CA LEU A 23 11.80 3.08 20.14
C LEU A 23 12.82 2.87 21.28
N SER A 24 12.60 1.89 22.16
CA SER A 24 13.49 1.58 23.30
C SER A 24 13.39 0.11 23.69
N SER A 25 14.49 -0.45 24.20
CA SER A 25 14.63 -1.88 24.49
C SER A 25 13.55 -2.46 25.45
N GLY A 26 13.09 -1.66 26.42
CA GLY A 26 12.00 -2.05 27.33
C GLY A 26 10.61 -2.05 26.69
N ASN A 27 10.36 -1.10 25.76
CA ASN A 27 9.11 -1.08 24.98
C ASN A 27 9.10 -2.24 23.97
N GLY A 28 10.17 -2.42 23.19
CA GLY A 28 10.27 -3.49 22.18
C GLY A 28 10.11 -4.91 22.75
N THR A 29 10.73 -5.22 23.89
CA THR A 29 10.55 -6.54 24.56
C THR A 29 9.13 -6.75 25.09
N THR A 30 8.45 -5.68 25.52
CA THR A 30 7.06 -5.74 25.98
C THR A 30 6.08 -5.86 24.81
N ALA A 31 6.28 -5.09 23.74
CA ALA A 31 5.52 -5.17 22.51
C ALA A 31 5.61 -6.57 21.88
N LEU A 32 6.82 -7.15 21.80
CA LEU A 32 7.02 -8.54 21.38
C LEU A 32 6.28 -9.53 22.30
N THR A 33 6.32 -9.30 23.62
CA THR A 33 5.61 -10.17 24.57
C THR A 33 4.09 -10.12 24.35
N ALA A 34 3.54 -8.94 24.09
CA ALA A 34 2.14 -8.76 23.73
C ALA A 34 1.80 -9.43 22.38
N TYR A 35 2.63 -9.23 21.34
CA TYR A 35 2.47 -9.87 20.03
C TYR A 35 2.43 -11.40 20.14
N VAL A 36 3.44 -12.01 20.77
CA VAL A 36 3.50 -13.47 20.98
C VAL A 36 2.29 -13.98 21.76
N LEU A 37 1.82 -13.22 22.75
CA LEU A 37 0.64 -13.58 23.54
C LEU A 37 -0.65 -13.53 22.69
N ILE A 38 -0.82 -12.51 21.85
CA ILE A 38 -1.93 -12.41 20.89
C ILE A 38 -1.90 -13.60 19.92
N SER A 39 -0.75 -13.87 19.27
CA SER A 39 -0.63 -14.97 18.30
C SER A 39 -0.98 -16.34 18.89
N LEU A 40 -0.59 -16.61 20.14
CA LEU A 40 -0.90 -17.88 20.81
C LEU A 40 -2.38 -18.00 21.20
N LEU A 41 -3.07 -16.90 21.53
CA LEU A 41 -4.48 -16.91 21.95
C LEU A 41 -5.44 -16.95 20.75
N GLU A 42 -5.16 -16.16 19.72
CA GLU A 42 -5.95 -16.12 18.47
C GLU A 42 -5.80 -17.42 17.67
N SER A 43 -4.65 -18.12 17.77
CA SER A 43 -4.50 -19.48 17.21
C SER A 43 -5.12 -20.60 18.07
N HIS A 44 -5.76 -20.24 19.20
CA HIS A 44 -6.34 -21.18 20.17
C HIS A 44 -5.35 -22.25 20.68
N ALA A 45 -4.06 -21.91 20.74
CA ALA A 45 -3.04 -22.81 21.26
C ALA A 45 -3.21 -23.03 22.77
N ASP A 46 -2.92 -24.24 23.26
CA ASP A 46 -2.89 -24.50 24.69
C ASP A 46 -1.64 -23.85 25.32
N ILE A 47 -1.86 -22.79 26.10
CA ILE A 47 -0.81 -22.03 26.78
C ILE A 47 -0.84 -22.39 28.26
N ASN A 48 0.26 -22.94 28.77
CA ASN A 48 0.45 -23.15 30.20
C ASN A 48 0.21 -21.85 30.99
N GLU A 49 -0.68 -21.91 31.98
CA GLU A 49 -1.09 -20.75 32.78
C GLU A 49 0.09 -20.02 33.42
N THR A 50 1.18 -20.71 33.79
CA THR A 50 2.41 -20.07 34.27
C THR A 50 3.00 -19.11 33.24
N ILE A 51 3.07 -19.51 31.95
CA ILE A 51 3.61 -18.68 30.87
C ILE A 51 2.70 -17.46 30.64
N ARG A 52 1.38 -17.68 30.68
CA ARG A 52 0.35 -16.63 30.54
C ARG A 52 0.43 -15.62 31.68
N THR A 53 0.55 -16.07 32.92
CA THR A 53 0.74 -15.23 34.12
C THR A 53 2.06 -14.46 34.08
N ASN A 54 3.15 -15.09 33.63
CA ASN A 54 4.45 -14.42 33.50
C ASN A 54 4.40 -13.30 32.43
N ALA A 55 3.79 -13.56 31.26
CA ALA A 55 3.62 -12.55 30.22
C ALA A 55 2.75 -11.36 30.68
N LYS A 56 1.67 -11.64 31.45
CA LYS A 56 0.88 -10.62 32.15
C LYS A 56 1.77 -9.72 33.04
N TYR A 57 2.68 -10.31 33.82
CA TYR A 57 3.58 -9.53 34.70
C TYR A 57 4.60 -8.69 33.93
N CYS A 58 5.15 -9.18 32.82
CA CYS A 58 6.00 -8.38 31.92
C CYS A 58 5.27 -7.11 31.44
N ILE A 59 4.08 -7.27 30.85
CA ILE A 59 3.27 -6.15 30.33
C ILE A 59 2.95 -5.12 31.42
N ARG A 60 2.65 -5.58 32.64
CA ARG A 60 2.44 -4.70 33.80
C ARG A 60 3.73 -4.02 34.30
N GLY A 61 4.89 -4.64 34.11
CA GLY A 61 6.18 -4.16 34.62
C GLY A 61 6.72 -2.94 33.88
N LEU A 62 6.26 -2.69 32.65
CA LEU A 62 6.72 -1.57 31.85
C LEU A 62 6.22 -0.22 32.40
N HIS A 63 7.14 0.57 32.92
CA HIS A 63 6.83 1.92 33.40
C HIS A 63 6.80 2.92 32.23
N GLN A 64 5.64 3.53 31.99
CA GLN A 64 5.39 4.49 30.91
C GLN A 64 5.65 3.91 29.50
N PRO A 65 4.79 2.97 29.02
CA PRO A 65 4.86 2.50 27.64
C PRO A 65 4.63 3.65 26.64
N ASP A 66 5.28 3.54 25.47
CA ASP A 66 4.96 4.37 24.29
C ASP A 66 3.57 4.02 23.72
N LYS A 67 3.09 4.82 22.76
CA LYS A 67 1.71 4.70 22.27
C LYS A 67 1.46 3.35 21.60
N TYR A 68 2.43 2.87 20.81
CA TYR A 68 2.33 1.58 20.11
C TYR A 68 2.30 0.43 21.12
N THR A 69 3.27 0.39 22.04
CA THR A 69 3.38 -0.67 23.06
C THR A 69 2.15 -0.69 23.96
N LEU A 70 1.59 0.48 24.30
CA LEU A 70 0.34 0.60 25.03
C LEU A 70 -0.85 0.03 24.24
N ALA A 71 -0.97 0.31 22.94
CA ALA A 71 -2.05 -0.20 22.09
C ALA A 71 -2.04 -1.74 21.97
N ILE A 72 -0.92 -2.33 21.53
CA ILE A 72 -0.80 -3.79 21.37
C ILE A 72 -0.95 -4.53 22.72
N SER A 73 -0.37 -3.98 23.79
CA SER A 73 -0.53 -4.53 25.14
C SER A 73 -1.97 -4.47 25.64
N THR A 74 -2.72 -3.42 25.30
CA THR A 74 -4.14 -3.30 25.71
C THR A 74 -4.98 -4.39 25.08
N TYR A 75 -4.76 -4.68 23.79
CA TYR A 75 -5.45 -5.78 23.12
C TYR A 75 -5.06 -7.14 23.71
N ALA A 76 -3.76 -7.39 23.89
CA ALA A 76 -3.27 -8.61 24.53
C ALA A 76 -3.87 -8.83 25.94
N LEU A 77 -4.01 -7.76 26.74
CA LEU A 77 -4.61 -7.81 28.08
C LEU A 77 -6.11 -8.13 28.06
N TYR A 78 -6.85 -7.70 27.03
CA TYR A 78 -8.24 -8.12 26.83
C TYR A 78 -8.34 -9.62 26.53
N LEU A 79 -7.50 -10.15 25.63
CA LEU A 79 -7.49 -11.57 25.27
C LEU A 79 -7.14 -12.50 26.44
N VAL A 80 -6.38 -12.04 27.43
CA VAL A 80 -6.10 -12.79 28.68
C VAL A 80 -7.01 -12.42 29.85
N GLU A 81 -8.14 -11.78 29.57
CA GLU A 81 -9.21 -11.44 30.50
C GLU A 81 -8.77 -10.52 31.67
N TRP A 82 -7.67 -9.75 31.51
CA TRP A 82 -7.22 -8.80 32.53
C TRP A 82 -7.91 -7.43 32.40
N TYR A 83 -9.25 -7.46 32.41
CA TYR A 83 -10.10 -6.30 32.12
C TYR A 83 -9.79 -5.06 32.95
N SER A 84 -9.40 -5.20 34.22
CA SER A 84 -9.11 -4.04 35.10
C SER A 84 -7.89 -3.23 34.68
N LEU A 85 -6.87 -3.86 34.09
CA LEU A 85 -5.71 -3.16 33.52
C LEU A 85 -5.98 -2.73 32.08
N ALA A 86 -6.65 -3.59 31.28
CA ALA A 86 -7.02 -3.29 29.90
C ALA A 86 -7.93 -2.05 29.78
N ASN A 87 -8.93 -1.92 30.66
CA ASN A 87 -9.82 -0.75 30.70
C ASN A 87 -9.05 0.55 30.95
N ARG A 88 -8.18 0.57 31.97
CA ARG A 88 -7.37 1.74 32.32
C ARG A 88 -6.42 2.14 31.20
N ASN A 89 -5.82 1.16 30.53
CA ASN A 89 -4.95 1.43 29.40
C ASN A 89 -5.74 1.96 28.19
N LEU A 90 -6.95 1.45 27.95
CA LEU A 90 -7.85 1.93 26.90
C LEU A 90 -8.35 3.35 27.15
N GLU A 91 -8.71 3.69 28.39
CA GLU A 91 -9.05 5.06 28.81
C GLU A 91 -7.88 6.02 28.51
N LYS A 92 -6.66 5.66 28.95
CA LYS A 92 -5.44 6.41 28.64
C LYS A 92 -5.16 6.53 27.13
N LEU A 93 -5.46 5.49 26.33
CA LEU A 93 -5.33 5.57 24.87
C LEU A 93 -6.32 6.59 24.29
N LEU A 94 -7.58 6.59 24.72
CA LEU A 94 -8.59 7.55 24.27
C LEU A 94 -8.26 9.02 24.64
N GLU A 95 -7.55 9.24 25.74
CA GLU A 95 -6.97 10.55 26.10
C GLU A 95 -5.82 10.97 25.17
N LEU A 96 -4.99 10.03 24.72
CA LEU A 96 -3.82 10.25 23.85
C LEU A 96 -4.14 10.28 22.34
N ALA A 97 -5.42 10.16 21.99
CA ALA A 97 -5.89 10.05 20.61
C ALA A 97 -5.84 11.38 19.85
N THR A 98 -5.42 11.34 18.60
CA THR A 98 -5.54 12.46 17.66
C THR A 98 -6.97 12.49 17.10
N LYS A 99 -7.56 13.69 17.04
CA LYS A 99 -8.94 13.94 16.60
C LYS A 99 -8.96 15.03 15.53
N ASP A 100 -9.64 14.77 14.42
CA ASP A 100 -9.93 15.76 13.38
C ASP A 100 -11.35 15.53 12.86
N GLY A 101 -12.25 16.45 13.17
CA GLY A 101 -13.69 16.27 12.97
C GLY A 101 -14.20 14.95 13.57
N ASP A 102 -14.74 14.09 12.70
CA ASP A 102 -15.29 12.77 13.04
C ASP A 102 -14.24 11.64 13.08
N LEU A 103 -12.97 11.93 12.80
CA LEU A 103 -11.88 10.95 12.70
C LEU A 103 -11.11 10.80 14.01
N LEU A 104 -10.73 9.58 14.34
CA LEU A 104 -9.98 9.24 15.55
C LEU A 104 -8.82 8.28 15.20
N TRP A 105 -7.59 8.61 15.57
CA TRP A 105 -6.43 7.76 15.33
C TRP A 105 -5.31 8.00 16.34
N TRP A 106 -4.30 7.13 16.30
CA TRP A 106 -3.06 7.31 17.06
C TRP A 106 -1.91 7.54 16.11
N SER A 107 -1.04 8.47 16.50
CA SER A 107 0.19 8.78 15.78
C SER A 107 1.32 9.15 16.73
N GLN A 108 2.56 8.89 16.29
CA GLN A 108 3.79 9.26 16.98
C GLN A 108 4.74 9.91 15.96
N PRO A 109 5.40 11.05 16.27
CA PRO A 109 6.12 11.84 15.26
C PRO A 109 7.26 11.09 14.55
N ASP A 110 7.93 10.18 15.28
CA ASP A 110 9.12 9.46 14.80
C ASP A 110 8.78 8.08 14.19
N LEU A 111 7.50 7.75 14.00
CA LEU A 111 7.03 6.44 13.51
C LEU A 111 6.35 6.52 12.14
N SER A 112 6.51 5.45 11.35
CA SER A 112 5.96 5.36 10.00
C SER A 112 4.44 5.49 9.95
N PRO A 113 3.87 5.95 8.83
CA PRO A 113 2.43 5.90 8.59
C PRO A 113 1.84 4.49 8.78
N SER A 114 2.60 3.46 8.40
CA SER A 114 2.22 2.04 8.59
C SER A 114 2.06 1.68 10.08
N ILE A 115 3.00 2.08 10.95
CA ILE A 115 2.90 1.81 12.39
C ILE A 115 1.71 2.55 13.02
N ASN A 116 1.36 3.74 12.50
CA ASN A 116 0.18 4.49 12.94
C ASN A 116 -1.14 3.77 12.58
N ILE A 117 -1.20 3.10 11.42
CA ILE A 117 -2.33 2.25 10.99
C ILE A 117 -2.45 1.02 11.90
N GLU A 118 -1.35 0.29 12.11
CA GLU A 118 -1.30 -0.92 12.94
C GLU A 118 -1.69 -0.62 14.41
N MET A 119 -1.08 0.40 15.01
CA MET A 119 -1.40 0.88 16.36
C MET A 119 -2.88 1.22 16.49
N THR A 120 -3.43 1.98 15.54
CA THR A 120 -4.84 2.39 15.53
C THR A 120 -5.77 1.17 15.39
N SER A 121 -5.35 0.15 14.65
CA SER A 121 -6.10 -1.11 14.49
C SER A 121 -6.12 -1.96 15.78
N TYR A 122 -5.03 -2.00 16.55
CA TYR A 122 -5.03 -2.61 17.89
C TYR A 122 -5.97 -1.89 18.87
N VAL A 123 -6.07 -0.56 18.80
CA VAL A 123 -7.05 0.19 19.61
C VAL A 123 -8.49 -0.09 19.16
N LEU A 124 -8.74 -0.19 17.85
CA LEU A 124 -10.04 -0.62 17.32
C LEU A 124 -10.44 -1.99 17.90
N MET A 125 -9.61 -3.03 17.76
CA MET A 125 -9.92 -4.36 18.30
C MET A 125 -10.16 -4.35 19.83
N SER A 126 -9.40 -3.52 20.56
CA SER A 126 -9.59 -3.31 22.01
C SER A 126 -10.95 -2.68 22.36
N LEU A 127 -11.45 -1.75 21.55
CA LEU A 127 -12.78 -1.16 21.71
C LEU A 127 -13.88 -2.20 21.44
N LEU A 128 -13.75 -2.96 20.35
CA LEU A 128 -14.73 -3.97 19.91
C LEU A 128 -14.87 -5.11 20.92
N HIS A 129 -13.79 -5.53 21.59
CA HIS A 129 -13.82 -6.62 22.57
C HIS A 129 -14.82 -6.38 23.72
N ARG A 130 -15.11 -5.13 24.08
CA ARG A 130 -16.12 -4.79 25.10
C ARG A 130 -17.52 -4.50 24.54
N ASN A 131 -17.65 -4.30 23.23
CA ASN A 131 -18.90 -4.06 22.50
C ASN A 131 -19.92 -3.12 23.20
N SER A 132 -19.45 -2.02 23.78
CA SER A 132 -20.31 -1.00 24.40
C SER A 132 -20.70 0.07 23.37
N THR A 133 -21.85 0.72 23.55
CA THR A 133 -22.31 1.78 22.62
C THR A 133 -21.32 2.93 22.48
N GLN A 134 -20.66 3.33 23.58
CA GLN A 134 -19.61 4.34 23.56
C GLN A 134 -18.36 3.87 22.81
N ASN A 135 -17.96 2.60 22.99
CA ASN A 135 -16.83 2.03 22.27
C ASN A 135 -17.13 1.92 20.77
N LEU A 136 -18.37 1.58 20.38
CA LEU A 136 -18.79 1.53 18.98
C LEU A 136 -18.77 2.91 18.31
N TYR A 137 -19.11 3.99 19.03
CA TYR A 137 -18.96 5.36 18.52
C TYR A 137 -17.50 5.68 18.20
N HIS A 138 -16.57 5.42 19.14
CA HIS A 138 -15.14 5.62 18.90
C HIS A 138 -14.59 4.67 17.82
N ALA A 139 -15.06 3.43 17.76
CA ALA A 139 -14.72 2.48 16.71
C ALA A 139 -15.11 2.99 15.32
N ASN A 140 -16.30 3.58 15.16
CA ASN A 140 -16.74 4.17 13.89
C ASN A 140 -15.81 5.30 13.43
N SER A 141 -15.40 6.20 14.34
CA SER A 141 -14.42 7.26 14.04
C SER A 141 -13.05 6.73 13.63
N ILE A 142 -12.63 5.58 14.17
CA ILE A 142 -11.39 4.89 13.77
C ILE A 142 -11.55 4.24 12.40
N VAL A 143 -12.67 3.56 12.16
CA VAL A 143 -12.97 2.87 10.90
C VAL A 143 -12.99 3.86 9.73
N LYS A 144 -13.62 5.03 9.90
CA LYS A 144 -13.53 6.15 8.94
C LYS A 144 -12.08 6.54 8.62
N TRP A 145 -11.24 6.67 9.65
CA TRP A 145 -9.84 7.04 9.45
C TRP A 145 -9.05 5.93 8.75
N LEU A 146 -9.22 4.66 9.14
CA LEU A 146 -8.59 3.51 8.48
C LEU A 146 -8.99 3.42 7.01
N HIS A 147 -10.27 3.60 6.68
CA HIS A 147 -10.72 3.65 5.29
C HIS A 147 -10.07 4.80 4.49
N SER A 148 -9.79 5.95 5.11
CA SER A 148 -9.02 7.03 4.47
C SER A 148 -7.53 6.70 4.20
N LYS A 149 -7.03 5.56 4.70
CA LYS A 149 -5.68 5.05 4.49
C LYS A 149 -5.63 3.83 3.57
N LEU A 150 -6.77 3.29 3.16
CA LEU A 150 -6.85 2.14 2.27
C LEU A 150 -6.36 2.52 0.86
N SER A 151 -5.51 1.68 0.27
CA SER A 151 -5.06 1.77 -1.13
C SER A 151 -6.18 1.47 -2.12
N SER A 152 -5.96 1.77 -3.41
CA SER A 152 -6.91 1.43 -4.49
C SER A 152 -7.20 -0.07 -4.59
N ARG A 153 -6.21 -0.90 -4.22
CA ARG A 153 -6.26 -2.38 -4.29
C ARG A 153 -6.75 -3.03 -2.99
N GLY A 154 -7.20 -2.25 -2.01
CA GLY A 154 -7.76 -2.77 -0.75
C GLY A 154 -6.73 -3.22 0.30
N GLY A 155 -5.44 -2.98 0.06
CA GLY A 155 -4.37 -3.11 1.07
C GLY A 155 -4.05 -1.79 1.77
N PHE A 156 -3.10 -1.82 2.70
CA PHE A 156 -2.49 -0.65 3.35
C PHE A 156 -1.01 -0.53 2.94
N THR A 157 -0.14 0.08 3.74
CA THR A 157 1.22 0.46 3.30
C THR A 157 2.21 -0.70 3.34
N THR A 158 2.03 -1.66 4.24
CA THR A 158 2.89 -2.85 4.40
C THR A 158 2.05 -4.12 4.55
N THR A 159 2.69 -5.27 4.74
CA THR A 159 1.96 -6.52 5.04
C THR A 159 1.39 -6.54 6.47
N GLN A 160 2.11 -5.96 7.44
CA GLN A 160 1.70 -6.00 8.85
C GLN A 160 0.47 -5.12 9.09
N ASP A 161 0.53 -3.84 8.69
CA ASP A 161 -0.60 -2.93 8.87
C ASP A 161 -1.85 -3.42 8.11
N THR A 162 -1.67 -3.97 6.91
CA THR A 162 -2.75 -4.60 6.14
C THR A 162 -3.40 -5.76 6.88
N SER A 163 -2.61 -6.70 7.42
CA SER A 163 -3.17 -7.87 8.09
C SER A 163 -3.94 -7.50 9.36
N VAL A 164 -3.38 -6.62 10.20
CA VAL A 164 -3.98 -6.19 11.46
C VAL A 164 -5.19 -5.27 11.23
N ALA A 165 -5.13 -4.37 10.24
CA ALA A 165 -6.25 -3.50 9.92
C ALA A 165 -7.42 -4.25 9.28
N LEU A 166 -7.17 -5.21 8.38
CA LEU A 166 -8.23 -6.03 7.80
C LEU A 166 -8.90 -6.94 8.84
N ASP A 167 -8.16 -7.51 9.79
CA ASP A 167 -8.75 -8.22 10.93
C ASP A 167 -9.66 -7.28 11.75
N ALA A 168 -9.14 -6.13 12.18
CA ALA A 168 -9.88 -5.15 12.97
C ALA A 168 -11.16 -4.64 12.26
N LEU A 169 -11.08 -4.35 10.96
CA LEU A 169 -12.22 -3.96 10.13
C LEU A 169 -13.23 -5.10 9.94
N SER A 170 -12.77 -6.34 9.78
CA SER A 170 -13.66 -7.51 9.66
C SER A 170 -14.45 -7.76 10.95
N ARG A 171 -13.79 -7.62 12.12
CA ARG A 171 -14.44 -7.70 13.44
C ARG A 171 -15.46 -6.58 13.61
N TYR A 172 -15.15 -5.35 13.20
CA TYR A 172 -16.12 -4.25 13.21
C TYR A 172 -17.34 -4.54 12.32
N ALA A 173 -17.10 -4.93 11.07
CA ALA A 173 -18.14 -5.26 10.10
C ALA A 173 -19.07 -6.37 10.62
N SER A 174 -18.54 -7.38 11.32
CA SER A 174 -19.34 -8.45 11.93
C SER A 174 -20.32 -7.96 13.01
N LEU A 175 -20.02 -6.84 13.69
CA LEU A 175 -20.84 -6.26 14.75
C LEU A 175 -21.87 -5.24 14.23
N ILE A 176 -21.54 -4.53 13.15
CA ILE A 176 -22.42 -3.52 12.54
C ILE A 176 -23.24 -4.03 11.34
N TYR A 177 -23.10 -5.30 10.97
CA TYR A 177 -23.76 -5.89 9.81
C TYR A 177 -25.28 -5.69 9.83
N ASN A 178 -25.82 -5.15 8.73
CA ASN A 178 -27.26 -5.05 8.48
C ASN A 178 -27.64 -5.96 7.29
N GLU A 179 -28.67 -6.77 7.50
CA GLU A 179 -29.24 -7.64 6.47
C GLU A 179 -29.99 -6.89 5.35
N GLN A 180 -30.36 -5.64 5.58
CA GLN A 180 -31.02 -4.79 4.59
C GLN A 180 -30.01 -3.75 4.05
N THR A 181 -29.88 -3.72 2.73
CA THR A 181 -29.05 -2.74 2.03
C THR A 181 -29.64 -2.50 0.65
N GLN A 182 -30.04 -1.26 0.42
CA GLN A 182 -30.49 -0.73 -0.86
C GLN A 182 -30.11 0.75 -0.90
N VAL A 183 -28.94 1.04 -1.48
CA VAL A 183 -28.40 2.40 -1.60
C VAL A 183 -28.22 2.75 -3.07
N ASN A 184 -28.84 3.84 -3.51
CA ASN A 184 -28.64 4.43 -4.82
C ASN A 184 -27.58 5.52 -4.72
N ILE A 185 -26.48 5.36 -5.45
CA ILE A 185 -25.37 6.30 -5.52
C ILE A 185 -25.39 6.97 -6.88
N THR A 186 -25.53 8.28 -6.91
CA THR A 186 -25.37 9.13 -8.10
C THR A 186 -24.02 9.82 -8.02
N ALA A 187 -23.14 9.59 -8.98
CA ALA A 187 -21.85 10.26 -9.11
C ALA A 187 -21.84 11.10 -10.39
N SER A 188 -21.54 12.39 -10.29
CA SER A 188 -21.55 13.31 -11.44
C SER A 188 -20.29 14.17 -11.52
N SER A 189 -19.71 14.24 -12.73
CA SER A 189 -18.68 15.20 -13.13
C SER A 189 -19.33 16.38 -13.87
N GLN A 190 -18.57 17.12 -14.69
CA GLN A 190 -19.11 18.18 -15.55
C GLN A 190 -19.72 17.63 -16.86
N SER A 191 -19.23 16.49 -17.35
CA SER A 191 -19.66 15.83 -18.59
C SER A 191 -20.55 14.61 -18.38
N GLN A 192 -20.35 13.89 -17.27
CA GLN A 192 -20.90 12.56 -17.04
C GLN A 192 -21.73 12.52 -15.75
N THR A 193 -22.77 11.70 -15.72
CA THR A 193 -23.53 11.40 -14.50
C THR A 193 -23.96 9.94 -14.54
N GLU A 194 -23.43 9.16 -13.60
CA GLU A 194 -23.70 7.74 -13.46
C GLU A 194 -24.52 7.45 -12.20
N ILE A 195 -25.32 6.40 -12.25
CA ILE A 195 -26.15 5.96 -11.13
C ILE A 195 -25.93 4.46 -10.90
N ILE A 196 -25.45 4.11 -9.71
CA ILE A 196 -25.24 2.74 -9.26
C ILE A 196 -26.15 2.44 -8.07
N THR A 197 -26.98 1.42 -8.21
CA THR A 197 -27.70 0.81 -7.07
C THR A 197 -26.84 -0.30 -6.47
N ILE A 198 -26.68 -0.30 -5.14
CA ILE A 198 -26.05 -1.35 -4.36
C ILE A 198 -27.13 -2.07 -3.55
N LEU A 199 -27.23 -3.39 -3.76
CA LEU A 199 -28.19 -4.28 -3.11
C LEU A 199 -27.48 -5.23 -2.14
N LYS A 200 -28.22 -5.93 -1.27
CA LYS A 200 -27.69 -7.01 -0.40
C LYS A 200 -26.78 -8.00 -1.15
N ASN A 201 -27.17 -8.42 -2.35
CA ASN A 201 -26.40 -9.38 -3.17
C ASN A 201 -25.12 -8.79 -3.79
N ASP A 202 -24.82 -7.52 -3.55
CA ASP A 202 -23.62 -6.81 -3.99
C ASP A 202 -22.64 -6.54 -2.84
N HIS A 203 -22.92 -6.99 -1.61
CA HIS A 203 -22.04 -6.81 -0.43
C HIS A 203 -20.59 -7.28 -0.63
N MET A 204 -20.33 -8.20 -1.55
CA MET A 204 -18.99 -8.70 -1.90
C MET A 204 -18.54 -8.29 -3.32
N LYS A 205 -19.17 -7.27 -3.92
CA LYS A 205 -18.84 -6.80 -5.27
C LYS A 205 -18.36 -5.35 -5.24
N MET A 206 -17.16 -5.13 -5.75
CA MET A 206 -16.74 -3.79 -6.15
C MET A 206 -17.59 -3.34 -7.36
N LYS A 207 -17.97 -2.06 -7.38
CA LYS A 207 -18.56 -1.41 -8.54
C LYS A 207 -17.78 -0.11 -8.78
N GLN A 208 -17.25 0.05 -9.98
CA GLN A 208 -16.37 1.15 -10.37
C GLN A 208 -17.11 2.09 -11.33
N ILE A 209 -16.74 3.37 -11.28
CA ILE A 209 -17.15 4.39 -12.25
C ILE A 209 -15.87 5.10 -12.69
N ASP A 210 -15.54 4.98 -13.96
CA ASP A 210 -14.42 5.70 -14.55
C ASP A 210 -14.91 7.04 -15.11
N PHE A 211 -14.13 8.08 -14.84
CA PHE A 211 -14.38 9.44 -15.32
C PHE A 211 -13.23 9.88 -16.23
N GLU A 212 -13.52 10.18 -17.48
CA GLU A 212 -12.51 10.60 -18.47
C GLU A 212 -11.99 12.04 -18.21
N ASP A 213 -12.84 12.91 -17.66
CA ASP A 213 -12.47 14.28 -17.28
C ASP A 213 -11.63 14.30 -16.00
N ILE A 214 -10.30 14.21 -16.12
CA ILE A 214 -9.37 14.36 -14.99
C ILE A 214 -8.44 15.56 -15.24
N PRO A 215 -8.27 16.49 -14.27
CA PRO A 215 -8.88 16.54 -12.93
C PRO A 215 -10.27 17.21 -12.90
N ALA A 216 -11.31 16.47 -12.48
CA ALA A 216 -12.65 17.02 -12.24
C ALA A 216 -13.05 17.01 -10.76
N LYS A 217 -14.04 17.85 -10.43
CA LYS A 217 -14.76 17.77 -9.16
C LYS A 217 -15.93 16.81 -9.33
N ILE A 218 -15.84 15.65 -8.69
CA ILE A 218 -16.90 14.63 -8.68
C ILE A 218 -17.84 14.94 -7.50
N LYS A 219 -19.14 15.11 -7.79
CA LYS A 219 -20.19 15.19 -6.78
C LYS A 219 -20.82 13.81 -6.62
N ILE A 220 -20.86 13.30 -5.40
CA ILE A 220 -21.49 12.02 -5.09
C ILE A 220 -22.66 12.25 -4.14
N ILE A 221 -23.80 11.63 -4.43
CA ILE A 221 -25.03 11.67 -3.64
C ILE A 221 -25.47 10.22 -3.42
N ALA A 222 -25.58 9.78 -2.17
CA ALA A 222 -26.15 8.49 -1.82
C ALA A 222 -27.55 8.66 -1.20
N ASN A 223 -28.50 7.82 -1.58
CA ASN A 223 -29.88 7.80 -1.09
C ASN A 223 -30.36 6.37 -0.87
N GLY A 224 -30.94 6.07 0.28
CA GLY A 224 -31.46 4.75 0.63
C GLY A 224 -31.02 4.30 2.02
N GLU A 225 -31.09 3.00 2.27
CA GLU A 225 -30.74 2.39 3.56
C GLU A 225 -29.57 1.41 3.41
N GLY A 226 -28.57 1.57 4.27
CA GLY A 226 -27.34 0.78 4.29
C GLY A 226 -26.10 1.63 4.46
N CYS A 227 -24.96 0.99 4.67
CA CYS A 227 -23.64 1.63 4.66
C CYS A 227 -22.88 1.21 3.39
N VAL A 228 -22.19 2.15 2.75
CA VAL A 228 -21.37 1.87 1.57
C VAL A 228 -20.03 2.58 1.74
N LEU A 229 -18.94 1.82 1.58
CA LEU A 229 -17.61 2.38 1.39
C LEU A 229 -17.48 2.88 -0.06
N ALA A 230 -17.25 4.17 -0.24
CA ALA A 230 -16.94 4.78 -1.53
C ALA A 230 -15.51 5.33 -1.51
N GLN A 231 -14.72 4.98 -2.52
CA GLN A 231 -13.33 5.40 -2.67
C GLN A 231 -13.15 6.05 -4.04
N ALA A 232 -12.42 7.16 -4.09
CA ALA A 232 -12.00 7.79 -5.34
C ALA A 232 -10.50 7.54 -5.52
N VAL A 233 -10.12 6.99 -6.68
CA VAL A 233 -8.74 6.65 -7.02
C VAL A 233 -8.33 7.50 -8.22
N MET A 234 -7.13 8.09 -8.18
CA MET A 234 -6.56 8.85 -9.29
C MET A 234 -5.12 8.40 -9.53
N THR A 235 -4.90 7.68 -10.62
CA THR A 235 -3.58 7.22 -11.07
C THR A 235 -3.00 8.19 -12.10
N TYR A 236 -1.76 8.63 -11.91
CA TYR A 236 -1.07 9.53 -12.83
C TYR A 236 0.44 9.31 -12.82
N ASN A 237 1.11 9.60 -13.94
CA ASN A 237 2.55 9.52 -14.05
C ASN A 237 3.22 10.80 -13.50
N SER A 238 4.26 10.63 -12.68
CA SER A 238 5.09 11.72 -12.14
C SER A 238 6.54 11.56 -12.56
N TYR A 239 7.17 12.63 -13.04
CA TYR A 239 8.62 12.70 -13.28
C TYR A 239 9.42 13.01 -12.00
N ASN A 240 8.74 13.49 -10.96
CA ASN A 240 9.35 13.78 -9.66
C ASN A 240 9.26 12.53 -8.78
N PHE A 241 10.41 12.00 -8.41
CA PHE A 241 10.52 10.94 -7.42
C PHE A 241 10.75 11.55 -6.04
N ASN A 242 9.87 11.26 -5.09
CA ASN A 242 10.18 11.50 -3.69
C ASN A 242 11.30 10.51 -3.29
N SER A 243 12.35 11.02 -2.67
CA SER A 243 13.47 10.22 -2.17
C SER A 243 13.94 10.77 -0.83
N THR A 244 14.32 9.84 0.04
CA THR A 244 14.80 10.07 1.41
C THR A 244 16.33 10.06 1.44
N GLU A 245 16.94 10.61 2.49
CA GLU A 245 18.41 10.70 2.61
C GLU A 245 19.02 9.46 3.31
N GLU A 246 18.16 8.64 3.91
CA GLU A 246 18.45 7.42 4.66
C GLU A 246 18.93 6.26 3.78
N PHE A 247 18.66 6.30 2.47
CA PHE A 247 19.17 5.33 1.50
C PHE A 247 20.02 5.98 0.42
N ARG A 248 21.21 5.42 0.20
CA ARG A 248 22.06 5.75 -0.94
C ARG A 248 21.93 4.67 -1.99
N LEU A 249 21.58 5.09 -3.20
CA LEU A 249 21.55 4.27 -4.40
C LEU A 249 22.43 4.91 -5.47
N ALA A 250 23.34 4.15 -6.07
CA ALA A 250 24.05 4.51 -7.28
C ALA A 250 23.87 3.35 -8.28
N VAL A 251 23.81 3.66 -9.57
CA VAL A 251 23.75 2.65 -10.62
C VAL A 251 24.69 3.08 -11.73
N ASP A 252 25.50 2.12 -12.18
CA ASP A 252 26.25 2.23 -13.41
C ASP A 252 25.81 1.14 -14.39
N VAL A 253 25.96 1.38 -15.69
CA VAL A 253 25.59 0.43 -16.75
C VAL A 253 26.66 0.44 -17.84
N GLU A 254 27.36 -0.69 -17.97
CA GLU A 254 28.47 -0.86 -18.90
C GLU A 254 28.21 -2.01 -19.89
N PRO A 255 28.57 -1.90 -21.18
CA PRO A 255 28.48 -3.01 -22.11
C PRO A 255 29.55 -4.08 -21.82
N VAL A 256 29.18 -5.37 -21.90
CA VAL A 256 30.13 -6.48 -21.72
C VAL A 256 31.11 -6.59 -22.88
N SER A 257 30.68 -6.23 -24.10
CA SER A 257 31.46 -6.31 -25.33
C SER A 257 31.65 -4.94 -25.96
N THR A 258 32.86 -4.70 -26.47
CA THR A 258 33.18 -3.49 -27.25
C THR A 258 32.77 -3.59 -28.72
N ILE A 259 32.46 -4.80 -29.21
CA ILE A 259 32.12 -5.10 -30.61
C ILE A 259 30.61 -4.96 -30.81
N ASP A 260 29.84 -5.60 -29.94
CA ASP A 260 28.40 -5.44 -29.84
C ASP A 260 28.07 -4.98 -28.43
N LYS A 261 27.75 -3.70 -28.30
CA LYS A 261 27.49 -3.05 -27.02
C LYS A 261 26.03 -3.16 -26.57
N CYS A 262 25.16 -3.77 -27.38
CA CYS A 262 23.73 -3.90 -27.11
C CYS A 262 23.37 -5.32 -26.67
N SER A 263 23.96 -6.35 -27.30
CA SER A 263 23.70 -7.77 -26.96
C SER A 263 23.73 -8.08 -25.46
N VAL A 264 24.72 -7.58 -24.71
CA VAL A 264 24.86 -7.81 -23.26
C VAL A 264 25.44 -6.58 -22.55
N ALA A 265 24.80 -6.15 -21.47
CA ALA A 265 25.29 -5.11 -20.55
C ALA A 265 25.28 -5.59 -19.09
N ILE A 266 26.15 -5.04 -18.25
CA ILE A 266 26.14 -5.23 -16.80
C ILE A 266 25.45 -4.03 -16.17
N ILE A 267 24.39 -4.26 -15.39
CA ILE A 267 23.89 -3.27 -14.44
C ILE A 267 24.63 -3.46 -13.13
N SER A 268 25.22 -2.39 -12.59
CA SER A 268 25.93 -2.38 -11.30
C SER A 268 25.25 -1.42 -10.31
N PRO A 269 24.19 -1.87 -9.58
CA PRO A 269 23.64 -1.11 -8.48
C PRO A 269 24.56 -1.21 -7.25
N CYS A 270 24.83 -0.08 -6.61
CA CYS A 270 25.47 0.01 -5.30
C CYS A 270 24.53 0.68 -4.31
N VAL A 271 24.27 -0.01 -3.19
CA VAL A 271 23.27 0.36 -2.17
C VAL A 271 23.91 0.52 -0.79
N ALA A 272 23.44 1.48 0.01
CA ALA A 272 23.84 1.64 1.41
C ALA A 272 22.71 2.30 2.22
N TYR A 273 22.70 2.08 3.53
CA TYR A 273 21.82 2.75 4.48
C TYR A 273 22.61 3.79 5.29
N THR A 274 22.19 5.05 5.22
CA THR A 274 22.83 6.21 5.85
C THR A 274 22.14 6.66 7.14
N GLY A 275 21.01 6.06 7.50
CA GLY A 275 20.35 6.28 8.79
C GLY A 275 21.10 5.70 9.98
N PRO A 276 20.56 5.85 11.21
CA PRO A 276 21.21 5.38 12.42
C PRO A 276 21.25 3.85 12.49
N GLY A 277 22.45 3.28 12.62
CA GLY A 277 22.63 1.83 12.80
C GLY A 277 22.56 1.05 11.50
N HIS A 278 21.44 0.35 11.29
CA HIS A 278 21.17 -0.52 10.14
C HIS A 278 19.70 -0.38 9.72
N SER A 279 19.38 -0.70 8.46
CA SER A 279 17.99 -0.80 8.02
C SER A 279 17.33 -2.08 8.54
N ASN A 280 16.00 -2.18 8.43
CA ASN A 280 15.33 -3.47 8.45
C ASN A 280 15.63 -4.22 7.14
N MET A 281 14.80 -5.22 6.79
CA MET A 281 14.84 -5.83 5.46
C MET A 281 14.66 -4.76 4.38
N ALA A 282 15.62 -4.68 3.45
CA ALA A 282 15.60 -3.72 2.36
C ALA A 282 15.36 -4.43 1.02
N VAL A 283 14.67 -3.75 0.10
CA VAL A 283 14.26 -4.28 -1.20
C VAL A 283 14.75 -3.35 -2.30
N LEU A 284 15.44 -3.93 -3.29
CA LEU A 284 15.87 -3.24 -4.52
C LEU A 284 15.08 -3.78 -5.71
N GLU A 285 14.19 -2.95 -6.25
CA GLU A 285 13.49 -3.22 -7.51
C GLU A 285 14.25 -2.58 -8.67
N VAL A 286 14.71 -3.42 -9.61
CA VAL A 286 15.34 -3.00 -10.86
C VAL A 286 14.37 -3.29 -11.99
N THR A 287 13.69 -2.25 -12.50
CA THR A 287 12.88 -2.39 -13.72
C THR A 287 13.83 -2.56 -14.90
N MET A 288 13.55 -3.49 -15.81
CA MET A 288 14.36 -3.76 -17.00
C MET A 288 14.05 -2.75 -18.12
N PRO A 289 15.03 -2.32 -18.91
CA PRO A 289 14.79 -1.51 -20.10
C PRO A 289 13.98 -2.29 -21.14
N SER A 290 13.13 -1.61 -21.91
CA SER A 290 12.36 -2.24 -22.99
C SER A 290 13.28 -3.01 -23.95
N GLY A 291 12.98 -4.29 -24.15
CA GLY A 291 13.77 -5.18 -25.01
C GLY A 291 14.86 -5.99 -24.30
N TYR A 292 15.13 -5.72 -23.02
CA TYR A 292 16.16 -6.42 -22.23
C TYR A 292 15.55 -7.37 -21.20
N GLU A 293 16.20 -8.52 -21.00
CA GLU A 293 15.87 -9.52 -19.98
C GLU A 293 17.09 -9.77 -19.06
N PRO A 294 16.89 -10.07 -17.78
CA PRO A 294 17.98 -10.34 -16.84
C PRO A 294 18.60 -11.72 -17.09
N ASP A 295 19.92 -11.80 -17.00
CA ASP A 295 20.62 -13.08 -17.04
C ASP A 295 20.47 -13.83 -15.71
N ARG A 296 19.68 -14.89 -15.72
CA ARG A 296 19.40 -15.71 -14.53
C ARG A 296 20.65 -16.28 -13.87
N ASP A 297 21.66 -16.68 -14.64
CA ASP A 297 22.87 -17.27 -14.08
C ASP A 297 23.63 -16.24 -13.24
N SER A 298 23.78 -15.00 -13.71
CA SER A 298 24.34 -13.91 -12.91
C SER A 298 23.53 -13.58 -11.64
N LEU A 299 22.19 -13.67 -11.68
CA LEU A 299 21.34 -13.50 -10.49
C LEU A 299 21.51 -14.63 -9.46
N PHE A 300 21.62 -15.88 -9.92
CA PHE A 300 21.93 -17.01 -9.04
C PHE A 300 23.34 -16.89 -8.43
N GLU A 301 24.32 -16.40 -9.19
CA GLU A 301 25.63 -16.07 -8.62
C GLU A 301 25.55 -14.98 -7.55
N LEU A 302 24.75 -13.93 -7.75
CA LEU A 302 24.57 -12.87 -6.75
C LEU A 302 23.98 -13.42 -5.44
N ALA A 303 22.95 -14.25 -5.49
CA ALA A 303 22.30 -14.79 -4.29
C ALA A 303 23.13 -15.86 -3.55
N ASN A 304 24.11 -16.48 -4.20
CA ASN A 304 24.98 -17.51 -3.61
C ASN A 304 26.35 -16.99 -3.14
N LYS A 305 26.72 -15.73 -3.46
CA LYS A 305 27.97 -15.10 -3.01
C LYS A 305 27.79 -14.44 -1.65
N ASP A 306 28.48 -14.93 -0.62
CA ASP A 306 28.41 -14.36 0.75
C ASP A 306 28.63 -12.84 0.83
N ASN A 307 29.42 -12.28 -0.09
CA ASN A 307 29.80 -10.86 -0.08
C ASN A 307 28.72 -9.89 -0.62
N THR A 308 27.66 -10.37 -1.27
CA THR A 308 26.62 -9.50 -1.88
C THR A 308 25.50 -9.14 -0.91
N ARG A 309 25.39 -9.83 0.23
CA ARG A 309 24.28 -9.76 1.21
C ARG A 309 22.86 -9.97 0.62
N VAL A 310 22.75 -10.38 -0.65
CA VAL A 310 21.46 -10.69 -1.30
C VAL A 310 20.96 -12.02 -0.75
N LYS A 311 19.81 -12.01 -0.08
CA LYS A 311 19.24 -13.21 0.55
C LYS A 311 18.35 -14.02 -0.41
N LYS A 312 17.73 -13.33 -1.36
CA LYS A 312 16.79 -13.87 -2.35
C LYS A 312 16.69 -12.90 -3.52
N PHE A 313 16.38 -13.41 -4.71
CA PHE A 313 15.83 -12.62 -5.79
C PHE A 313 14.46 -13.17 -6.23
N GLU A 314 13.64 -12.30 -6.82
CA GLU A 314 12.45 -12.67 -7.58
C GLU A 314 12.52 -12.00 -8.95
N GLU A 315 12.04 -12.71 -9.97
CA GLU A 315 11.95 -12.23 -11.34
C GLU A 315 10.48 -12.09 -11.70
N LEU A 316 10.11 -10.89 -12.15
CA LEU A 316 8.78 -10.52 -12.62
C LEU A 316 8.90 -10.06 -14.08
N ALA A 317 7.79 -10.03 -14.81
CA ALA A 317 7.76 -9.88 -16.27
C ALA A 317 8.61 -8.73 -16.86
N ASN A 318 8.82 -7.64 -16.11
CA ASN A 318 9.66 -6.51 -16.52
C ASN A 318 10.62 -6.00 -15.42
N ARG A 319 10.84 -6.75 -14.34
CA ARG A 319 11.68 -6.30 -13.22
C ARG A 319 12.30 -7.44 -12.42
N VAL A 320 13.46 -7.18 -11.83
CA VAL A 320 14.12 -8.04 -10.84
C VAL A 320 13.97 -7.39 -9.47
N VAL A 321 13.63 -8.18 -8.46
CA VAL A 321 13.50 -7.75 -7.07
C VAL A 321 14.57 -8.46 -6.23
N LEU A 322 15.48 -7.71 -5.61
CA LEU A 322 16.53 -8.26 -4.74
C LEU A 322 16.22 -7.93 -3.27
N TYR A 323 16.34 -8.92 -2.40
CA TYR A 323 16.04 -8.81 -0.97
C TYR A 323 17.32 -8.85 -0.14
N PHE A 324 17.53 -7.86 0.72
CA PHE A 324 18.64 -7.77 1.67
C PHE A 324 18.11 -7.92 3.09
N THR A 325 18.76 -8.72 3.93
CA THR A 325 18.37 -8.87 5.34
C THR A 325 18.49 -7.56 6.12
N GLU A 326 19.58 -6.84 5.92
CA GLU A 326 19.84 -5.50 6.45
C GLU A 326 20.83 -4.79 5.52
N LEU A 327 20.77 -3.46 5.47
CA LEU A 327 21.78 -2.61 4.88
C LEU A 327 22.40 -1.73 5.98
N THR A 328 23.66 -1.35 5.76
CA THR A 328 24.44 -0.51 6.67
C THR A 328 25.09 0.63 5.89
N ASN A 329 25.86 1.49 6.54
CA ASN A 329 26.62 2.54 5.86
C ASN A 329 27.79 1.98 5.02
N GLU A 330 28.11 0.69 5.16
CA GLU A 330 29.01 0.00 4.23
C GLU A 330 28.29 -0.27 2.90
N PRO A 331 28.80 0.24 1.76
CA PRO A 331 28.14 0.09 0.47
C PRO A 331 28.27 -1.33 -0.08
N VAL A 332 27.15 -1.87 -0.55
CA VAL A 332 27.05 -3.21 -1.15
C VAL A 332 26.70 -3.05 -2.62
N CYS A 333 27.52 -3.61 -3.52
CA CYS A 333 27.28 -3.58 -4.97
C CYS A 333 26.85 -4.95 -5.47
N VAL A 334 25.83 -5.00 -6.33
CA VAL A 334 25.16 -6.23 -6.78
C VAL A 334 25.08 -6.33 -8.31
N PRO A 335 26.24 -6.44 -9.00
CA PRO A 335 26.27 -6.44 -10.46
C PRO A 335 25.68 -7.71 -11.09
N PHE A 336 24.82 -7.55 -12.10
CA PHE A 336 24.25 -8.66 -12.89
C PHE A 336 24.15 -8.27 -14.37
N ASN A 337 24.09 -9.28 -15.25
CA ASN A 337 23.99 -9.05 -16.69
C ASN A 337 22.52 -8.89 -17.11
N ILE A 338 22.30 -8.08 -18.14
CA ILE A 338 21.07 -8.00 -18.92
C ILE A 338 21.39 -8.28 -20.39
N ASN A 339 20.52 -9.02 -21.05
CA ASN A 339 20.67 -9.44 -22.45
C ASN A 339 19.58 -8.76 -23.30
N GLU A 340 19.93 -8.27 -24.49
CA GLU A 340 18.94 -7.76 -25.45
C GLU A 340 18.23 -8.95 -26.14
N ASN A 341 16.92 -9.07 -25.91
CA ASN A 341 16.06 -10.07 -26.56
C ASN A 341 15.30 -9.48 -27.75
N VAL A 342 14.93 -8.20 -27.69
CA VAL A 342 14.25 -7.47 -28.75
C VAL A 342 14.89 -6.10 -28.94
N PHE A 343 15.35 -5.79 -30.16
CA PHE A 343 15.89 -4.48 -30.48
C PHE A 343 14.84 -3.37 -30.34
N VAL A 344 15.19 -2.31 -29.59
CA VAL A 344 14.36 -1.12 -29.40
C VAL A 344 15.17 0.12 -29.76
N GLU A 345 14.73 0.86 -30.78
CA GLU A 345 15.48 2.00 -31.33
C GLU A 345 15.61 3.18 -30.35
N ASN A 346 14.52 3.52 -29.65
CA ASN A 346 14.43 4.69 -28.78
C ASN A 346 14.14 4.30 -27.32
N ILE A 347 15.11 3.63 -26.68
CA ILE A 347 15.00 3.21 -25.27
C ILE A 347 14.91 4.45 -24.35
N ILE A 348 13.80 4.56 -23.63
CA ILE A 348 13.56 5.56 -22.60
C ILE A 348 14.23 5.13 -21.29
N ASN A 349 14.72 6.10 -20.50
CA ASN A 349 15.31 5.85 -19.19
C ASN A 349 14.37 5.00 -18.31
N THR A 350 14.94 4.02 -17.62
CA THR A 350 14.24 3.08 -16.76
C THR A 350 14.51 3.39 -15.29
N THR A 351 13.65 2.94 -14.37
CA THR A 351 13.77 3.22 -12.93
C THR A 351 14.36 2.05 -12.15
N ILE A 352 15.12 2.41 -11.11
CA ILE A 352 15.54 1.53 -10.03
C ILE A 352 15.12 2.15 -8.69
N LYS A 353 14.56 1.34 -7.80
CA LYS A 353 13.99 1.79 -6.51
C LYS A 353 14.54 0.93 -5.38
N LEU A 354 15.11 1.58 -4.36
CA LEU A 354 15.53 0.95 -3.11
C LEU A 354 14.62 1.45 -1.98
N TYR A 355 14.15 0.56 -1.10
CA TYR A 355 13.29 0.93 0.03
C TYR A 355 13.38 -0.05 1.21
N ASP A 356 13.00 0.42 2.41
CA ASP A 356 12.78 -0.44 3.58
C ASP A 356 11.42 -1.14 3.47
N TYR A 357 11.37 -2.45 3.69
CA TYR A 357 10.16 -3.26 3.52
C TYR A 357 9.05 -2.95 4.54
N TYR A 358 9.41 -2.52 5.76
CA TYR A 358 8.47 -2.20 6.84
C TYR A 358 8.25 -0.69 7.01
N LYS A 359 9.08 0.13 6.37
CA LYS A 359 8.96 1.59 6.31
C LYS A 359 9.12 2.09 4.86
N PRO A 360 8.20 1.74 3.90
CA PRO A 360 8.41 1.98 2.47
C PRO A 360 8.51 3.46 2.06
N GLU A 361 8.11 4.38 2.95
CA GLU A 361 8.39 5.81 2.80
C GLU A 361 9.91 6.12 2.80
N LEU A 362 10.71 5.34 3.52
CA LEU A 362 12.17 5.33 3.43
C LEU A 362 12.58 4.65 2.13
N SER A 363 12.65 5.45 1.07
CA SER A 363 13.00 4.99 -0.27
C SER A 363 13.86 5.98 -1.03
N VAL A 364 14.56 5.49 -2.05
CA VAL A 364 15.27 6.29 -3.05
C VAL A 364 15.02 5.69 -4.43
N ILE A 365 14.68 6.54 -5.40
CA ILE A 365 14.44 6.14 -6.79
C ILE A 365 15.43 6.87 -7.68
N LYS A 366 16.04 6.16 -8.62
CA LYS A 366 16.86 6.75 -9.68
C LYS A 366 16.42 6.28 -11.05
N SER A 367 16.58 7.14 -12.03
CA SER A 367 16.53 6.74 -13.43
C SER A 367 17.93 6.36 -13.92
N TYR A 368 18.00 5.37 -14.80
CA TYR A 368 19.22 4.92 -15.47
C TYR A 368 18.92 4.67 -16.95
N LYS A 369 19.96 4.61 -17.79
CA LYS A 369 19.81 4.39 -19.23
C LYS A 369 20.91 3.50 -19.77
N VAL A 370 20.54 2.55 -20.64
CA VAL A 370 21.48 1.83 -21.50
C VAL A 370 21.90 2.76 -22.64
N ASN A 371 23.08 3.38 -22.51
CA ASN A 371 23.57 4.40 -23.45
C ASN A 371 24.28 3.82 -24.69
N THR A 372 24.24 2.51 -24.89
CA THR A 372 25.20 1.80 -25.74
C THR A 372 24.77 1.61 -27.19
N CYS A 373 23.53 1.98 -27.53
CA CYS A 373 22.88 1.64 -28.81
C CYS A 373 22.64 2.84 -29.75
N GLU A 374 23.55 3.83 -29.77
CA GLU A 374 23.65 4.71 -30.94
C GLU A 374 24.15 3.90 -32.14
N SER A 375 23.20 3.40 -32.94
CA SER A 375 23.53 2.71 -34.17
C SER A 375 24.26 3.66 -35.12
N ASN A 376 25.50 3.32 -35.46
CA ASN A 376 26.13 3.87 -36.65
C ASN A 376 25.32 3.38 -37.85
N VAL A 377 24.35 4.18 -38.29
CA VAL A 377 23.54 3.91 -39.48
C VAL A 377 24.51 3.64 -40.62
N ILE A 378 24.55 2.38 -41.08
CA ILE A 378 25.40 1.97 -42.18
C ILE A 378 24.97 2.81 -43.38
N ALA A 379 25.86 3.71 -43.83
CA ALA A 379 25.57 4.61 -44.93
C ALA A 379 25.09 3.81 -46.14
N PRO A 380 24.01 4.24 -46.84
CA PRO A 380 23.54 3.54 -48.01
C PRO A 380 24.67 3.33 -49.00
N ILE A 381 24.80 2.10 -49.53
CA ILE A 381 25.81 1.77 -50.54
C ILE A 381 25.67 2.79 -51.70
N PRO A 382 26.73 3.54 -52.07
CA PRO A 382 26.61 4.53 -53.13
C PRO A 382 26.18 3.85 -54.43
N ALA A 383 25.10 4.35 -55.04
CA ALA A 383 24.69 3.85 -56.35
C ALA A 383 25.82 4.08 -57.37
N LEU A 384 26.15 3.04 -58.14
CA LEU A 384 27.15 3.10 -59.20
C LEU A 384 26.80 4.24 -60.19
N PRO A 385 27.74 5.15 -60.50
CA PRO A 385 27.43 6.31 -61.32
C PRO A 385 27.25 5.92 -62.78
N GLY A 386 26.01 6.06 -63.27
CA GLY A 386 25.72 6.13 -64.70
C GLY A 386 24.99 4.94 -65.31
N THR A 387 23.67 4.89 -65.13
CA THR A 387 22.78 4.33 -66.17
C THR A 387 21.56 5.24 -66.34
N ILE A 388 21.49 5.92 -67.49
CA ILE A 388 20.34 6.75 -67.86
C ILE A 388 19.24 5.83 -68.39
N LEU A 389 18.16 5.65 -67.64
CA LEU A 389 16.93 5.07 -68.17
C LEU A 389 16.02 6.19 -68.69
N LYS A 390 15.88 6.25 -70.03
CA LYS A 390 14.95 7.14 -70.72
C LYS A 390 13.52 6.62 -70.58
N ASN A 391 12.56 7.55 -70.60
CA ASN A 391 11.13 7.25 -70.69
C ASN A 391 10.80 6.29 -71.85
N SER A 392 9.98 5.28 -71.57
CA SER A 392 9.11 4.65 -72.57
C SER A 392 7.78 4.26 -71.93
N THR A 393 6.70 4.64 -72.59
CA THR A 393 5.29 4.44 -72.20
C THR A 393 4.78 3.02 -72.46
N PHE A 394 3.80 2.59 -71.66
CA PHE A 394 2.67 1.68 -71.97
C PHE A 394 2.81 0.57 -73.02
N PHE A 395 2.51 -0.67 -72.60
CA PHE A 395 1.70 -1.63 -73.38
C PHE A 395 0.90 -2.55 -72.43
N GLU A 396 -0.33 -2.89 -72.83
CA GLU A 396 -1.24 -3.87 -72.19
C GLU A 396 -1.42 -5.13 -73.09
N GLY A 397 -1.90 -6.24 -72.50
CA GLY A 397 -2.30 -7.51 -73.17
C GLY A 397 -1.26 -8.64 -73.09
N ASP A 398 -1.58 -9.94 -72.88
CA ASP A 398 -2.88 -10.66 -72.77
C ASP A 398 -2.75 -11.96 -71.90
N GLU A 399 -3.86 -12.71 -71.72
CA GLU A 399 -4.07 -13.85 -70.77
C GLU A 399 -3.96 -15.29 -71.40
N GLU A 400 -4.07 -16.45 -70.73
CA GLU A 400 -4.34 -16.77 -69.31
C GLU A 400 -3.43 -17.88 -68.68
N PRO A 401 -3.61 -19.24 -68.82
CA PRO A 401 -3.53 -20.04 -67.58
C PRO A 401 -2.77 -21.40 -67.59
N ILE A 402 -2.95 -22.12 -66.45
CA ILE A 402 -2.75 -23.58 -66.14
C ILE A 402 -1.55 -23.86 -65.20
N PRO A 403 -1.65 -24.73 -64.15
CA PRO A 403 -2.81 -25.31 -63.43
C PRO A 403 -2.81 -25.08 -61.89
N THR A 404 -3.87 -25.53 -61.20
CA THR A 404 -4.02 -25.49 -59.72
C THR A 404 -3.95 -26.88 -59.05
N ARG A 405 -3.93 -26.86 -57.69
CA ARG A 405 -3.79 -27.97 -56.69
C ARG A 405 -2.36 -28.46 -56.43
N HIS A 406 -1.94 -28.66 -55.17
CA HIS A 406 -2.73 -29.02 -53.99
C HIS A 406 -2.62 -28.08 -52.78
N LYS A 407 -3.78 -27.79 -52.14
CA LYS A 407 -3.84 -27.41 -50.72
C LYS A 407 -3.39 -28.61 -49.86
N ARG A 408 -2.29 -28.49 -49.12
CA ARG A 408 -2.09 -29.26 -47.89
C ARG A 408 -2.43 -28.35 -46.71
N ARG A 409 -3.48 -28.69 -45.96
CA ARG A 409 -3.72 -28.11 -44.63
C ARG A 409 -2.61 -28.59 -43.71
N THR A 410 -1.81 -27.66 -43.19
CA THR A 410 -1.02 -27.86 -41.97
C THR A 410 -1.48 -26.83 -40.95
N THR A 411 -2.25 -27.30 -39.98
CA THR A 411 -2.83 -26.53 -38.88
C THR A 411 -1.74 -26.15 -37.89
N PHE A 412 -1.10 -24.99 -38.08
CA PHE A 412 -0.12 -24.44 -37.14
C PHE A 412 -0.26 -22.93 -36.90
N LEU A 413 -1.35 -22.31 -37.37
CA LEU A 413 -1.63 -20.87 -37.18
C LEU A 413 -2.86 -20.58 -36.29
N ASP A 414 -3.48 -21.61 -35.70
CA ASP A 414 -4.60 -21.47 -34.76
C ASP A 414 -4.15 -21.32 -33.28
N ARG A 415 -3.02 -20.64 -33.04
CA ARG A 415 -2.52 -20.30 -31.68
C ARG A 415 -1.99 -18.88 -31.54
N PHE A 416 -2.34 -17.98 -32.45
CA PHE A 416 -2.23 -16.55 -32.17
C PHE A 416 -3.39 -16.15 -31.26
N TYR A 417 -3.13 -16.17 -29.95
CA TYR A 417 -3.92 -15.38 -29.02
C TYR A 417 -3.69 -13.91 -29.36
N ASN A 418 -4.77 -13.17 -29.58
CA ASN A 418 -4.69 -11.72 -29.68
C ASN A 418 -4.48 -11.18 -28.26
N THR A 419 -3.23 -10.97 -27.88
CA THR A 419 -2.87 -10.27 -26.64
C THR A 419 -2.80 -8.78 -26.90
N ASP A 420 -3.97 -8.19 -27.20
CA ASP A 420 -4.23 -6.80 -26.80
C ASP A 420 -4.35 -6.81 -25.27
N ILE A 421 -3.19 -6.90 -24.61
CA ILE A 421 -3.03 -6.71 -23.18
C ILE A 421 -2.54 -5.27 -23.07
N ASP A 422 -3.35 -4.42 -22.44
CA ASP A 422 -2.97 -3.05 -22.13
C ASP A 422 -1.60 -3.03 -21.43
N LEU A 423 -0.75 -2.10 -21.85
CA LEU A 423 0.59 -1.95 -21.30
C LEU A 423 0.50 -1.47 -19.85
N ASP A 424 0.48 -2.41 -18.90
CA ASP A 424 0.66 -2.15 -17.47
C ASP A 424 2.04 -1.53 -17.26
N LEU A 425 2.06 -0.20 -17.26
CA LEU A 425 3.21 0.62 -16.90
C LEU A 425 3.61 0.34 -15.44
N PRO A 426 4.90 0.48 -15.08
CA PRO A 426 5.33 0.24 -13.71
C PRO A 426 4.62 1.20 -12.73
N ASP A 427 3.79 0.63 -11.86
CA ASP A 427 3.04 1.35 -10.81
C ASP A 427 3.91 2.41 -10.12
N GLY A 428 3.48 3.67 -10.20
CA GLY A 428 4.07 4.77 -9.47
C GLY A 428 3.80 4.67 -7.96
N LEU A 429 4.39 5.57 -7.18
CA LEU A 429 4.11 5.66 -5.75
C LEU A 429 2.65 6.12 -5.55
N GLU A 430 1.78 5.25 -5.03
CA GLU A 430 0.40 5.64 -4.66
C GLU A 430 0.44 6.69 -3.54
N GLY A 431 0.20 7.95 -3.91
CA GLY A 431 0.03 9.04 -2.97
C GLY A 431 -1.44 9.30 -2.68
N ASN A 432 -1.91 8.95 -1.48
CA ASN A 432 -3.27 9.28 -1.04
C ASN A 432 -3.45 10.80 -0.99
N MET A 433 -4.13 11.37 -2.00
CA MET A 433 -4.40 12.80 -2.09
C MET A 433 -5.77 13.12 -1.46
N PRO A 434 -5.85 13.89 -0.36
CA PRO A 434 -7.13 14.23 0.25
C PRO A 434 -7.94 15.17 -0.66
N VAL A 435 -9.19 14.80 -0.89
CA VAL A 435 -10.19 15.63 -1.59
C VAL A 435 -10.98 16.44 -0.54
N TYR A 436 -11.58 17.57 -0.94
CA TYR A 436 -12.26 18.50 -0.03
C TYR A 436 -13.74 18.76 -0.42
N VAL A 437 -14.65 18.74 0.57
CA VAL A 437 -16.06 19.09 0.42
C VAL A 437 -16.41 20.13 1.47
N VAL A 438 -16.99 21.25 1.00
CA VAL A 438 -17.57 22.27 1.88
C VAL A 438 -19.04 21.90 2.10
N PRO A 439 -19.50 21.60 3.34
CA PRO A 439 -20.90 21.31 3.59
C PRO A 439 -21.75 22.57 3.38
N ASP A 440 -22.92 22.40 2.75
CA ASP A 440 -23.84 23.50 2.52
C ASP A 440 -24.51 23.92 3.84
N LYS A 441 -24.69 25.23 4.05
CA LYS A 441 -24.97 25.82 5.39
C LYS A 441 -26.40 25.59 5.92
N ALA A 442 -27.12 24.61 5.41
CA ALA A 442 -28.55 24.43 5.66
C ALA A 442 -29.00 22.96 5.72
N ILE A 443 -28.59 22.22 6.76
CA ILE A 443 -29.21 20.94 7.12
C ILE A 443 -29.77 21.04 8.54
N LYS A 444 -31.10 20.93 8.67
CA LYS A 444 -31.78 20.84 9.97
C LYS A 444 -31.82 19.37 10.42
N THR A 445 -31.29 19.10 11.60
CA THR A 445 -31.19 17.75 12.17
C THR A 445 -32.57 17.19 12.58
N GLY A 446 -33.01 16.14 11.89
CA GLY A 446 -34.13 15.29 12.28
C GLY A 446 -33.68 14.09 13.13
N ASN A 447 -34.57 13.57 13.96
CA ASN A 447 -34.27 12.57 14.99
C ASN A 447 -33.68 11.23 14.48
N LEU A 448 -32.62 10.76 15.16
CA LEU A 448 -31.92 9.47 14.97
C LEU A 448 -32.76 8.24 15.39
N THR A 449 -32.27 7.03 15.07
CA THR A 449 -32.92 5.75 15.39
C THR A 449 -32.89 5.39 16.89
N SER A 450 -33.88 4.63 17.34
CA SER A 450 -34.21 4.40 18.76
C SER A 450 -33.16 3.71 19.64
N ARG A 451 -32.16 3.03 19.07
CA ARG A 451 -31.00 2.50 19.83
C ARG A 451 -29.87 3.52 20.04
N MET A 452 -29.77 4.54 19.19
CA MET A 452 -28.85 5.66 19.40
C MET A 452 -29.49 6.78 20.23
N GLN A 453 -30.81 6.97 20.13
CA GLN A 453 -31.52 8.02 20.88
C GLN A 453 -31.46 7.88 22.41
N SER A 454 -31.56 6.67 22.96
CA SER A 454 -31.37 6.47 24.41
C SER A 454 -29.96 6.86 24.83
N SER A 455 -28.96 6.41 24.08
CA SER A 455 -27.54 6.70 24.34
C SER A 455 -27.16 8.18 24.19
N PHE A 456 -27.86 8.94 23.35
CA PHE A 456 -27.60 10.38 23.17
C PHE A 456 -28.21 11.22 24.30
N ARG A 457 -29.42 10.85 24.77
CA ARG A 457 -30.13 11.58 25.83
C ARG A 457 -29.43 11.43 27.18
N ASP A 458 -29.10 10.19 27.55
CA ASP A 458 -28.44 9.88 28.83
C ASP A 458 -27.00 10.45 28.92
N TYR A 459 -26.34 10.75 27.80
CA TYR A 459 -25.00 11.35 27.78
C TYR A 459 -25.03 12.88 27.82
N VAL A 460 -25.93 13.51 27.06
CA VAL A 460 -26.06 14.98 27.02
C VAL A 460 -26.58 15.53 28.35
N ASP A 461 -27.55 14.86 28.98
CA ASP A 461 -28.13 15.31 30.26
C ASP A 461 -27.15 15.24 31.45
N ASN A 462 -25.99 14.57 31.30
CA ASN A 462 -24.99 14.39 32.37
C ASN A 462 -23.74 15.29 32.26
N ASN A 463 -23.50 15.99 31.15
CA ASN A 463 -22.19 16.65 30.89
C ASN A 463 -22.26 18.06 30.26
N VAL A 464 -23.39 18.77 30.31
CA VAL A 464 -23.48 20.15 29.80
C VAL A 464 -23.67 21.17 30.92
N SER A 465 -22.55 21.61 31.49
CA SER A 465 -22.40 22.93 32.09
C SER A 465 -21.05 23.51 31.68
N ASP A 466 -21.03 24.79 31.30
CA ASP A 466 -19.87 25.59 30.87
C ASP A 466 -19.24 25.26 29.50
N LEU A 467 -19.80 25.84 28.44
CA LEU A 467 -19.05 26.26 27.24
C LEU A 467 -19.80 27.35 26.45
N ASP A 468 -19.77 28.59 26.95
CA ASP A 468 -20.08 29.78 26.16
C ASP A 468 -19.23 30.99 26.60
N LYS A 469 -18.08 31.18 25.92
CA LYS A 469 -17.54 32.48 25.47
C LYS A 469 -16.09 32.40 24.94
N SER A 470 -15.85 33.21 23.90
CA SER A 470 -14.55 33.58 23.33
C SER A 470 -13.79 32.45 22.61
N THR A 471 -13.01 32.69 21.54
CA THR A 471 -12.54 33.95 20.92
C THR A 471 -12.72 33.90 19.40
N GLY A 472 -12.95 35.05 18.76
CA GLY A 472 -12.72 35.19 17.32
C GLY A 472 -11.32 35.74 17.03
N LEU A 473 -10.67 35.25 15.98
CA LEU A 473 -9.62 35.93 15.21
C LEU A 473 -9.34 35.14 13.91
N GLU A 474 -8.93 35.86 12.86
CA GLU A 474 -8.62 35.31 11.54
C GLU A 474 -7.23 34.66 11.50
N GLY A 475 -7.04 33.63 10.68
CA GLY A 475 -5.74 33.02 10.43
C GLY A 475 -5.78 31.89 9.40
N ASN A 476 -5.06 32.05 8.28
CA ASN A 476 -4.97 31.04 7.24
C ASN A 476 -4.18 29.81 7.70
N MET A 477 -4.77 28.61 7.59
CA MET A 477 -4.03 27.37 7.37
C MET A 477 -4.95 26.34 6.69
N VAL A 478 -4.44 25.70 5.64
CA VAL A 478 -5.21 24.76 4.79
C VAL A 478 -4.75 23.34 5.07
N GLY A 479 -5.68 22.47 5.47
CA GLY A 479 -5.48 21.04 5.61
C GLY A 479 -6.74 20.41 6.19
N TYR A 480 -7.32 19.42 5.50
CA TYR A 480 -8.53 18.72 5.92
C TYR A 480 -8.52 17.26 5.44
N ALA A 481 -9.40 16.42 5.98
CA ALA A 481 -9.36 14.98 5.84
C ALA A 481 -10.42 14.38 4.88
N GLY A 482 -10.36 13.06 4.69
CA GLY A 482 -11.13 12.31 3.69
C GLY A 482 -12.61 12.07 4.01
N PHE A 483 -13.33 11.46 3.06
CA PHE A 483 -14.78 11.28 3.09
C PHE A 483 -15.24 9.88 3.48
N GLU A 484 -16.37 9.88 4.19
CA GLU A 484 -17.41 8.87 4.06
C GLU A 484 -18.72 9.59 3.73
N ILE A 485 -19.53 9.04 2.82
CA ILE A 485 -20.87 9.55 2.55
C ILE A 485 -21.85 8.80 3.44
N ILE A 486 -22.07 9.34 4.63
CA ILE A 486 -23.18 8.91 5.47
C ILE A 486 -24.49 9.42 4.83
N SER A 487 -25.13 8.58 4.01
CA SER A 487 -26.52 8.83 3.59
C SER A 487 -27.49 8.38 4.69
N THR A 488 -27.53 9.11 5.80
CA THR A 488 -28.66 9.03 6.73
C THR A 488 -29.84 9.85 6.19
N ASN A 489 -30.54 9.29 5.20
CA ASN A 489 -31.91 9.67 4.81
C ASN A 489 -32.75 8.38 4.89
N VAL A 490 -33.22 7.97 6.08
CA VAL A 490 -34.39 8.56 6.75
C VAL A 490 -35.53 8.81 5.77
N THR A 491 -36.37 7.80 5.60
CA THR A 491 -37.70 7.93 5.01
C THR A 491 -38.74 7.39 5.99
N TYR A 492 -39.59 8.28 6.51
CA TYR A 492 -40.83 7.91 7.19
C TYR A 492 -42.00 8.54 6.42
N SER A 493 -43.08 7.79 6.30
CA SER A 493 -44.43 8.27 5.95
C SER A 493 -45.12 8.89 7.16
#